data_AF-A0A6J4I679-F1
#
_entry.id   AF-A0A6J4I679-F1
#
_cell.length_a   1.000
_cell.length_b   1.000
_cell.length_c   1.000
_cell.angle_alpha   90.00
_cell.angle_beta   90.00
_cell.angle_gamma   90.00
#
_symmetry.space_group_name_H-M   'P 1'
#
loop_
_entity.id
_entity.type
_entity.pdbx_description
1 polymer ?
#
loop_
_entity_poly.entity_id
_entity_poly.type
_entity_poly.pdbx_seq_one_letter_code
_entity_poly.pdbx_strand_id
1 'polypeptide(L)'
;MSPGLAMIPDVIVDQHFAERGRLGRLLGAVAHNPKSLGIGIDEDTAVLVEPNRQLEVFGSGAVYIIDGREVTASNITDARPDQTLSMFGVTLHVLSAGDRFDLGTHTPMRGGIRT
;
A
#
# COMPACT_ATOMS: atom_id res chain seq x y z
N MET A 1 13.56 7.56 3.05
CA MET A 1 12.20 7.97 3.48
C MET A 1 12.34 9.04 4.55
N SER A 2 11.47 10.05 4.54
CA SER A 2 11.44 11.10 5.57
C SER A 2 10.17 10.94 6.41
N PRO A 3 10.17 11.34 7.69
CA PRO A 3 8.96 11.33 8.51
C PRO A 3 7.84 12.18 7.88
N GLY A 4 6.62 11.64 7.87
CA GLY A 4 5.41 12.37 7.52
C GLY A 4 4.69 12.93 8.76
N LEU A 5 3.43 13.31 8.60
CA LEU A 5 2.58 13.83 9.69
C LEU A 5 1.97 12.73 10.58
N ALA A 6 2.16 11.45 10.23
CA ALA A 6 1.63 10.29 10.96
C ALA A 6 0.10 10.30 11.19
N MET A 7 -0.67 10.83 10.24
CA MET A 7 -2.15 10.85 10.30
C MET A 7 -2.74 9.44 10.30
N ILE A 8 -2.08 8.51 9.60
CA ILE A 8 -2.33 7.08 9.70
C ILE A 8 -0.99 6.45 10.12
N PRO A 9 -0.90 5.84 11.32
CA PRO A 9 0.34 5.23 11.78
C PRO A 9 0.70 4.01 10.93
N ASP A 10 1.99 3.72 10.83
CA ASP A 10 2.55 2.53 10.18
C ASP A 10 2.13 2.37 8.70
N VAL A 11 1.89 3.48 7.99
CA VAL A 11 1.52 3.50 6.57
C VAL A 11 2.47 4.38 5.77
N ILE A 12 2.82 3.93 4.57
CA ILE A 12 3.54 4.69 3.54
C ILE A 12 2.56 4.97 2.41
N VAL A 13 2.29 6.26 2.12
CA VAL A 13 1.35 6.66 1.07
C VAL A 13 2.10 7.10 -0.19
N ASP A 14 1.60 6.67 -1.35
CA ASP A 14 2.03 7.10 -2.67
C ASP A 14 0.81 7.48 -3.52
N GLN A 15 0.93 8.51 -4.37
CA GLN A 15 -0.12 9.10 -5.19
C GLN A 15 0.22 9.03 -6.69
N HIS A 16 -0.76 9.21 -7.58
CA HIS A 16 -0.60 9.08 -9.05
C HIS A 16 0.15 7.78 -9.38
N PHE A 17 -0.32 6.71 -8.74
CA PHE A 17 0.49 5.53 -8.48
C PHE A 17 0.74 4.72 -9.75
N ALA A 18 -0.31 4.18 -10.37
CA ALA A 18 -0.18 3.41 -11.60
C ALA A 18 0.25 4.29 -12.78
N GLU A 19 -0.24 5.53 -12.84
CA GLU A 19 0.01 6.47 -13.95
C GLU A 19 1.50 6.78 -14.13
N ARG A 20 2.27 6.72 -13.03
CA ARG A 20 3.71 7.00 -13.02
C ARG A 20 4.56 5.76 -12.79
N GLY A 21 3.98 4.56 -12.85
CA GLY A 21 4.69 3.29 -12.67
C GLY A 21 5.36 3.16 -11.28
N ARG A 22 4.70 3.64 -10.23
CA ARG A 22 5.31 3.80 -8.89
C ARG A 22 5.32 2.54 -8.02
N LEU A 23 4.90 1.39 -8.56
CA LEU A 23 4.94 0.12 -7.84
C LEU A 23 6.34 -0.23 -7.32
N GLY A 24 7.37 -0.11 -8.17
CA GLY A 24 8.74 -0.47 -7.78
C GLY A 24 9.28 0.36 -6.62
N ARG A 25 8.98 1.67 -6.57
CA ARG A 25 9.44 2.52 -5.46
C ARG A 25 8.68 2.27 -4.17
N LEU A 26 7.38 1.97 -4.24
CA LEU A 26 6.60 1.65 -3.05
C LEU A 26 6.98 0.27 -2.50
N LEU A 27 7.23 -0.72 -3.36
CA LEU A 27 7.84 -2.01 -2.96
C LEU A 27 9.19 -1.79 -2.27
N GLY A 28 10.06 -0.95 -2.83
CA GLY A 28 11.34 -0.61 -2.20
C GLY A 28 11.17 0.06 -0.84
N ALA A 29 10.16 0.92 -0.68
CA ALA A 29 9.85 1.57 0.59
C ALA A 29 9.35 0.56 1.65
N VAL A 30 8.45 -0.35 1.26
CA VAL A 30 7.97 -1.45 2.13
C VAL A 30 9.11 -2.44 2.44
N ALA A 31 9.99 -2.74 1.50
CA ALA A 31 11.16 -3.59 1.75
C ALA A 31 12.06 -3.00 2.86
N HIS A 32 12.28 -1.69 2.86
CA HIS A 32 13.04 -1.01 3.92
C HIS A 32 12.33 -0.99 5.27
N ASN A 33 10.99 -1.06 5.28
CA ASN A 33 10.21 -1.11 6.51
C ASN A 33 8.99 -2.05 6.37
N PRO A 34 9.21 -3.38 6.48
CA PRO A 34 8.15 -4.38 6.23
C PRO A 34 7.00 -4.33 7.23
N LYS A 35 7.17 -3.63 8.35
CA LYS A 35 6.10 -3.39 9.34
C LYS A 35 5.06 -2.38 8.85
N SER A 36 5.41 -1.55 7.87
CA SER A 36 4.49 -0.57 7.30
C SER A 36 3.73 -1.12 6.11
N LEU A 37 2.45 -0.76 6.01
CA LEU A 37 1.65 -0.97 4.81
C LEU A 37 2.00 0.08 3.77
N GLY A 38 2.29 -0.36 2.54
CA GLY A 38 2.36 0.53 1.38
C GLY A 38 0.96 0.74 0.81
N ILE A 39 0.56 2.00 0.61
CA ILE A 39 -0.72 2.35 -0.02
C ILE A 39 -0.44 3.23 -1.24
N GLY A 40 -0.63 2.66 -2.43
CA GLY A 40 -0.58 3.38 -3.70
C GLY A 40 -1.98 3.79 -4.13
N ILE A 41 -2.19 5.08 -4.40
CA ILE A 41 -3.48 5.65 -4.80
C ILE A 41 -3.35 6.21 -6.21
N ASP A 42 -4.18 5.74 -7.13
CA ASP A 42 -4.26 6.22 -8.51
C ASP A 42 -4.80 7.66 -8.60
N GLU A 43 -4.75 8.25 -9.79
CA GLU A 43 -5.44 9.53 -10.06
C GLU A 43 -6.97 9.37 -9.89
N ASP A 44 -7.66 10.48 -9.60
CA ASP A 44 -9.11 10.51 -9.39
C ASP A 44 -9.64 9.42 -8.41
N THR A 45 -8.81 9.09 -7.42
CA THR A 45 -9.05 8.02 -6.43
C THR A 45 -8.72 8.52 -5.04
N ALA A 46 -9.52 8.10 -4.06
CA ALA A 46 -9.36 8.50 -2.67
C ALA A 46 -9.63 7.33 -1.72
N VAL A 47 -9.09 7.46 -0.50
CA VAL A 47 -9.38 6.56 0.61
C VAL A 47 -9.97 7.35 1.77
N LEU A 48 -11.07 6.85 2.32
CA LEU A 48 -11.59 7.31 3.60
C LEU A 48 -11.10 6.34 4.68
N VAL A 49 -10.43 6.86 5.70
CA VAL A 49 -10.03 6.07 6.86
C VAL A 49 -10.85 6.50 8.06
N GLU A 50 -11.63 5.56 8.59
CA GLU A 50 -12.46 5.78 9.77
C GLU A 50 -11.68 5.54 11.08
N PRO A 51 -12.16 6.07 12.23
CA PRO A 51 -11.51 5.88 13.53
C PRO A 51 -11.33 4.41 13.95
N ASN A 52 -12.17 3.50 13.43
CA ASN A 52 -12.09 2.05 13.65
C ASN A 52 -11.04 1.37 12.75
N ARG A 53 -10.17 2.13 12.06
CA ARG A 53 -9.12 1.66 11.15
C ARG A 53 -9.66 0.97 9.88
N GLN A 54 -10.92 1.17 9.54
CA GLN A 54 -11.47 0.76 8.25
C GLN A 54 -11.12 1.78 7.18
N LEU A 55 -10.57 1.30 6.08
CA LEU A 55 -10.31 2.06 4.87
C LEU A 55 -11.39 1.71 3.83
N GLU A 56 -11.98 2.70 3.17
CA GLU A 56 -12.91 2.54 2.04
C GLU A 56 -12.41 3.32 0.83
N VAL A 57 -12.51 2.70 -0.36
CA VAL A 57 -12.05 3.29 -1.62
C VAL A 57 -13.17 4.06 -2.33
N PHE A 58 -12.84 5.23 -2.85
CA PHE A 58 -13.70 6.07 -3.68
C PHE A 58 -12.97 6.49 -4.96
N GLY A 59 -13.72 6.83 -6.01
CA GLY A 59 -13.16 7.33 -7.27
C GLY A 59 -13.18 6.32 -8.40
N SER A 60 -12.44 6.60 -9.47
CA SER A 60 -12.49 5.84 -10.72
C SER A 60 -11.30 4.89 -10.95
N GLY A 61 -10.19 5.09 -10.23
CA GLY A 61 -9.00 4.25 -10.28
C GLY A 61 -8.96 3.18 -9.18
N ALA A 62 -7.75 2.73 -8.85
CA ALA A 62 -7.53 1.69 -7.85
C ALA A 62 -6.66 2.17 -6.66
N VAL A 63 -6.78 1.42 -5.56
CA VAL A 63 -5.90 1.52 -4.41
C VAL A 63 -5.14 0.21 -4.25
N TYR A 64 -3.82 0.30 -4.21
CA TYR A 64 -2.90 -0.82 -4.11
C TYR A 64 -2.38 -0.91 -2.67
N ILE A 65 -2.66 -2.00 -1.99
CA ILE A 65 -2.15 -2.28 -0.65
C ILE A 65 -1.02 -3.30 -0.77
N ILE A 66 0.18 -2.89 -0.39
CA ILE A 66 1.38 -3.73 -0.33
C ILE A 66 1.65 -4.07 1.13
N ASP A 67 1.54 -5.35 1.47
CA ASP A 67 1.79 -5.87 2.80
C ASP A 67 3.08 -6.70 2.83
N GLY A 68 4.05 -6.20 3.59
CA GLY A 68 5.37 -6.81 3.75
C GLY A 68 5.51 -7.74 4.95
N ARG A 69 4.46 -7.96 5.76
CA ARG A 69 4.60 -8.72 7.01
C ARG A 69 4.98 -10.19 6.82
N GLU A 70 4.55 -10.80 5.72
CA GLU A 70 4.82 -12.21 5.37
C GLU A 70 6.05 -12.38 4.45
N VAL A 71 6.86 -11.33 4.30
CA VAL A 71 8.05 -11.38 3.46
C VAL A 71 9.06 -12.36 4.03
N THR A 72 9.46 -13.32 3.21
CA THR A 72 10.35 -14.42 3.60
C THR A 72 11.81 -14.14 3.27
N ALA A 73 12.08 -13.29 2.28
CA ALA A 73 13.41 -12.78 1.98
C ALA A 73 13.33 -11.45 1.24
N SER A 74 14.32 -10.59 1.46
CA SER A 74 14.60 -9.44 0.59
C SER A 74 16.10 -9.17 0.54
N ASN A 75 16.59 -8.56 -0.54
CA ASN A 75 17.99 -8.16 -0.64
C ASN A 75 18.27 -6.73 -0.15
N ILE A 76 17.31 -6.09 0.55
CA ILE A 76 17.37 -4.66 0.84
C ILE A 76 18.48 -4.26 1.83
N THR A 77 18.86 -5.16 2.74
CA THR A 77 19.92 -4.93 3.74
C THR A 77 21.32 -4.99 3.13
N ASP A 78 21.49 -5.78 2.07
CA ASP A 78 22.75 -5.97 1.36
C ASP A 78 22.81 -5.21 0.03
N ALA A 79 21.69 -4.58 -0.35
CA ALA A 79 21.54 -3.91 -1.62
C ALA A 79 22.43 -2.67 -1.70
N ARG A 80 23.28 -2.65 -2.73
CA ARG A 80 23.92 -1.40 -3.18
C ARG A 80 22.88 -0.53 -3.91
N PRO A 81 23.08 0.80 -3.99
CA PRO A 81 22.12 1.73 -4.60
C PRO A 81 21.70 1.39 -6.05
N ASP A 82 22.51 0.61 -6.76
CA ASP A 82 22.38 0.19 -8.16
C ASP A 82 21.88 -1.25 -8.34
N GLN A 83 21.62 -1.98 -7.25
CA GLN A 83 21.17 -3.37 -7.31
C GLN A 83 19.64 -3.47 -7.45
N THR A 84 19.16 -4.36 -8.31
CA THR A 84 17.72 -4.63 -8.47
C THR A 84 17.13 -5.23 -7.20
N LEU A 85 15.93 -4.77 -6.80
CA LEU A 85 15.20 -5.29 -5.64
C LEU A 85 14.74 -6.74 -5.88
N SER A 86 15.01 -7.61 -4.92
CA SER A 86 14.41 -8.93 -4.76
C SER A 86 13.62 -8.97 -3.47
N MET A 87 12.38 -9.46 -3.53
CA MET A 87 11.49 -9.58 -2.38
C MET A 87 10.53 -10.75 -2.60
N PHE A 88 10.40 -11.66 -1.64
CA PHE A 88 9.58 -12.86 -1.74
C PHE A 88 8.48 -12.88 -0.67
N GLY A 89 7.29 -13.36 -1.02
CA GLY A 89 6.16 -13.46 -0.08
C GLY A 89 5.43 -12.13 0.17
N VAL A 90 5.56 -11.15 -0.74
CA VAL A 90 4.79 -9.89 -0.66
C VAL A 90 3.33 -10.17 -1.00
N THR A 91 2.42 -9.67 -0.17
CA THR A 91 0.99 -9.69 -0.46
C THR A 91 0.59 -8.38 -1.11
N LEU A 92 -0.07 -8.45 -2.27
CA LEU A 92 -0.64 -7.30 -2.96
C LEU A 92 -2.17 -7.44 -3.00
N HIS A 93 -2.87 -6.44 -2.49
CA HIS A 93 -4.30 -6.28 -2.71
C HIS A 93 -4.54 -5.09 -3.64
N VAL A 94 -5.48 -5.23 -4.56
CA VAL A 94 -5.93 -4.14 -5.44
C VAL A 94 -7.42 -3.94 -5.21
N LEU A 95 -7.78 -2.74 -4.75
CA LEU A 95 -9.12 -2.38 -4.34
C LEU A 95 -9.70 -1.37 -5.33
N SER A 96 -10.98 -1.55 -5.66
CA SER A 96 -11.77 -0.61 -6.46
C SER A 96 -12.79 0.11 -5.60
N ALA A 97 -13.49 1.10 -6.16
CA ALA A 97 -14.53 1.85 -5.46
C ALA A 97 -15.50 0.94 -4.68
N GLY A 98 -15.75 1.32 -3.42
CA GLY A 98 -16.58 0.59 -2.47
C GLY A 98 -15.86 -0.53 -1.71
N ASP A 99 -14.77 -1.08 -2.24
CA ASP A 99 -13.98 -2.08 -1.51
C ASP A 99 -13.38 -1.47 -0.23
N ARG A 100 -13.25 -2.32 0.78
CA ARG A 100 -12.75 -1.95 2.11
C ARG A 100 -11.51 -2.72 2.49
N PHE A 101 -10.72 -2.15 3.38
CA PHE A 101 -9.55 -2.79 3.97
C PHE A 101 -9.47 -2.47 5.45
N ASP A 102 -9.30 -3.50 6.28
CA ASP A 102 -9.06 -3.31 7.71
C ASP A 102 -7.56 -3.13 7.95
N LEU A 103 -7.13 -1.93 8.36
CA LEU A 103 -5.71 -1.60 8.59
C LEU A 103 -5.13 -2.24 9.86
N GLY A 104 -5.95 -2.90 10.69
CA GLY A 104 -5.50 -3.61 11.89
C GLY A 104 -5.27 -5.10 11.62
N THR A 105 -6.20 -5.74 10.91
CA THR A 105 -6.10 -7.17 10.54
C THR A 105 -5.42 -7.39 9.19
N HIS A 106 -5.32 -6.33 8.38
CA HIS A 106 -4.83 -6.32 7.00
C HIS A 106 -5.62 -7.29 6.11
N THR A 107 -6.94 -7.16 6.16
CA THR A 107 -7.84 -8.01 5.38
C THR A 107 -8.67 -7.15 4.44
N PRO A 108 -8.75 -7.52 3.14
CA PRO A 108 -9.66 -6.86 2.21
C PRO A 108 -11.08 -7.40 2.37
N MET A 109 -12.05 -6.54 2.14
CA MET A 109 -13.48 -6.86 2.12
C MET A 109 -14.10 -6.26 0.86
N ARG A 110 -14.86 -7.06 0.12
CA ARG A 110 -15.58 -6.55 -1.06
C ARG A 110 -16.66 -5.55 -0.66
N GLY A 111 -16.67 -4.42 -1.33
CA GLY A 111 -17.74 -3.43 -1.24
C GLY A 111 -19.00 -3.92 -1.92
N GLY A 112 -20.16 -3.60 -1.35
CA GLY A 112 -21.41 -3.66 -2.11
C GLY A 112 -21.44 -2.51 -3.14
N ILE A 113 -21.93 -2.78 -4.35
CA ILE A 113 -22.17 -1.73 -5.35
C ILE A 113 -23.24 -0.80 -4.77
N ARG A 114 -22.86 0.44 -4.45
CA ARG A 114 -23.83 1.49 -4.10
C ARG A 114 -24.36 2.07 -5.41
N THR A 115 -25.50 1.55 -5.87
CA THR A 115 -26.31 2.14 -6.95
C THR A 115 -26.97 3.43 -6.50
#